data_AF-A0A0F3Q1E7-F1
#
_entry.id   AF-A0A0F3Q1E7-F1
#
_cell.length_a   1.000
_cell.length_b   1.000
_cell.length_c   1.000
_cell.angle_alpha   90.00
_cell.angle_beta   90.00
_cell.angle_gamma   90.00
#
_symmetry.space_group_name_H-M   'P 1'
#
loop_
_entity.id
_entity.type
_entity.pdbx_description
1 polymer ?
#
loop_
_entity_poly.entity_id
_entity_poly.type
_entity_poly.pdbx_seq_one_letter_code
_entity_poly.pdbx_strand_id
1 'polypeptide(L)'
;MSALNIAEDIIKLIKSRGVEGEVVLTQHETTSVTQRMMRLEEMIASSGCNVGIRVIVGKKYSCISSNDLERSEELVNAAVKMADLSPEDPFISVSGQQGTYTNTASDLMIFDDSIVEMDSIRDILQEMEGEALSVDSRIVNSEGASFSKSLTETALITTRGFCGSYKKTYFSSSISVVAVSDDKKMEVDYSFAVKSKFSDLEKPRVLGREAANRALRKLNARELQTCKMPVLFENRVASSLLSNFASAINGASIADKTSFLLNDLGTNVFGSDIYIVDDPLMLSGISSRPFDGEGILSTKRNIVERGVLKSWILDMRTAKQLALSTTGHAVRKDNASVSPGVSNFYIQRSDITVQELMSDIKRGLYITDLFGFGINFATGDYSQGAFGYMIENGDITYPVHGITIAGNLRDMFSSAQVANDLIFLRSVNSPTLRFGDMVVSGA
;
A
#
# COMPACT_ATOMS: atom_id res chain seq x y z
N MET A 1 -21.34 -21.74 4.36
CA MET A 1 -21.38 -21.78 2.88
C MET A 1 -20.12 -21.12 2.37
N SER A 2 -19.46 -21.68 1.35
CA SER A 2 -18.26 -21.05 0.77
C SER A 2 -18.63 -19.71 0.15
N ALA A 3 -17.70 -18.74 0.16
CA ALA A 3 -17.91 -17.46 -0.49
C ALA A 3 -18.28 -17.61 -1.97
N LEU A 4 -17.70 -18.63 -2.61
CA LEU A 4 -17.93 -18.95 -4.01
C LEU A 4 -19.39 -19.35 -4.29
N ASN A 5 -19.99 -20.22 -3.48
CA ASN A 5 -21.36 -20.71 -3.73
C ASN A 5 -22.37 -19.55 -3.67
N ILE A 6 -22.18 -18.62 -2.72
CA ILE A 6 -23.05 -17.45 -2.57
C ILE A 6 -22.92 -16.55 -3.80
N ALA A 7 -21.68 -16.29 -4.26
CA ALA A 7 -21.46 -15.51 -5.47
C ALA A 7 -22.05 -16.20 -6.72
N GLU A 8 -22.01 -17.53 -6.80
CA GLU A 8 -22.60 -18.32 -7.89
C GLU A 8 -24.13 -18.20 -7.94
N ASP A 9 -24.79 -18.15 -6.80
CA ASP A 9 -26.25 -17.99 -6.77
C ASP A 9 -26.66 -16.58 -7.19
N ILE A 10 -25.93 -15.56 -6.75
CA ILE A 10 -26.20 -14.17 -7.12
C ILE A 10 -25.91 -13.92 -8.62
N ILE A 11 -24.86 -14.51 -9.19
CA ILE A 11 -24.60 -14.34 -10.63
C ILE A 11 -25.69 -15.01 -11.48
N LYS A 12 -26.31 -16.11 -11.02
CA LYS A 12 -27.46 -16.73 -11.70
C LYS A 12 -28.67 -15.79 -11.70
N LEU A 13 -28.91 -15.07 -10.59
CA LEU A 13 -29.95 -14.05 -10.53
C LEU A 13 -29.70 -12.94 -11.54
N ILE A 14 -28.47 -12.42 -11.63
CA ILE A 14 -28.10 -11.39 -12.64
C ILE A 14 -28.35 -11.92 -14.06
N LYS A 15 -27.91 -13.14 -14.38
CA LYS A 15 -28.16 -13.78 -15.68
C LYS A 15 -29.64 -13.92 -15.99
N SER A 16 -30.47 -14.26 -15.00
CA SER A 16 -31.93 -14.39 -15.17
C SER A 16 -32.62 -13.08 -15.55
N ARG A 17 -31.99 -11.92 -15.27
CA ARG A 17 -32.48 -10.59 -15.68
C ARG A 17 -32.03 -10.19 -17.08
N GLY A 18 -31.26 -11.04 -17.78
CA GLY A 18 -30.80 -10.79 -19.15
C GLY A 18 -29.76 -9.67 -19.26
N VAL A 19 -29.03 -9.38 -18.17
CA VAL A 19 -28.00 -8.32 -18.13
C VAL A 19 -26.62 -8.92 -17.88
N GLU A 20 -25.58 -8.16 -18.24
CA GLU A 20 -24.22 -8.50 -17.84
C GLU A 20 -23.92 -7.99 -16.43
N GLY A 21 -22.94 -8.59 -15.78
CA GLY A 21 -22.53 -8.21 -14.44
C GLY A 21 -21.47 -9.10 -13.84
N GLU A 22 -21.13 -8.74 -12.61
CA GLU A 22 -20.04 -9.29 -11.81
C GLU A 22 -20.45 -9.26 -10.35
N VAL A 23 -20.11 -10.32 -9.62
CA VAL A 23 -20.32 -10.43 -8.18
C VAL A 23 -18.96 -10.64 -7.53
N VAL A 24 -18.64 -9.79 -6.56
CA VAL A 24 -17.54 -10.01 -5.62
C VAL A 24 -18.13 -10.35 -4.26
N LEU A 25 -17.61 -11.39 -3.62
CA LEU A 25 -17.89 -11.68 -2.22
C LEU A 25 -16.57 -11.62 -1.45
N THR A 26 -16.57 -10.90 -0.33
CA THR A 26 -15.43 -10.86 0.58
C THR A 26 -15.89 -11.28 1.96
N GLN A 27 -15.31 -12.36 2.47
CA GLN A 27 -15.44 -12.78 3.86
C GLN A 27 -14.16 -12.42 4.58
N HIS A 28 -14.26 -11.85 5.77
CA HIS A 28 -13.11 -11.53 6.59
C HIS A 28 -13.34 -11.96 8.03
N GLU A 29 -12.26 -12.37 8.67
CA GLU A 29 -12.17 -12.64 10.10
C GLU A 29 -10.93 -11.91 10.61
N THR A 30 -11.04 -11.19 11.71
CA THR A 30 -9.91 -10.50 12.31
C THR A 30 -9.95 -10.62 13.82
N THR A 31 -8.83 -11.02 14.40
CA THR A 31 -8.57 -10.93 15.83
C THR A 31 -7.47 -9.91 16.05
N SER A 32 -7.72 -8.94 16.91
CA SER A 32 -6.77 -7.90 17.31
C SER A 32 -6.68 -7.83 18.82
N VAL A 33 -5.47 -7.76 19.36
CA VAL A 33 -5.21 -7.63 20.79
C VAL A 33 -4.24 -6.47 20.99
N THR A 34 -4.58 -5.59 21.92
CA THR A 34 -3.77 -4.43 22.28
C THR A 34 -3.34 -4.50 23.73
N GLN A 35 -2.14 -4.00 23.99
CA GLN A 35 -1.54 -3.89 25.31
C GLN A 35 -0.95 -2.49 25.45
N ARG A 36 -1.07 -1.90 26.64
CA ARG A 36 -0.44 -0.64 26.97
C ARG A 36 0.11 -0.68 28.38
N MET A 37 1.33 -0.19 28.55
CA MET A 37 2.04 -0.17 29.82
C MET A 37 2.03 -1.54 30.51
N MET A 38 2.31 -2.59 29.74
CA MET A 38 2.36 -3.99 30.16
C MET A 38 1.00 -4.56 30.63
N ARG A 39 -0.11 -3.90 30.27
CA ARG A 39 -1.46 -4.30 30.63
C ARG A 39 -2.31 -4.44 29.37
N LEU A 40 -2.98 -5.57 29.24
CA LEU A 40 -3.89 -5.81 28.11
C LEU A 40 -5.06 -4.81 28.20
N GLU A 41 -5.31 -4.08 27.10
CA GLU A 41 -6.36 -3.07 27.03
C GLU A 41 -7.60 -3.61 26.33
N GLU A 42 -7.43 -4.19 25.14
CA GLU A 42 -8.55 -4.58 24.29
C GLU A 42 -8.29 -5.90 23.56
N MET A 43 -9.36 -6.65 23.35
CA MET A 43 -9.42 -7.77 22.42
C MET A 43 -10.66 -7.59 21.55
N ILE A 44 -10.44 -7.47 20.24
CA ILE A 44 -11.49 -7.39 19.23
C ILE A 44 -11.44 -8.65 18.39
N ALA A 45 -12.58 -9.33 18.28
CA ALA A 45 -12.82 -10.33 17.24
C ALA A 45 -13.94 -9.80 16.34
N SER A 46 -13.63 -9.63 15.06
CA SER A 46 -14.61 -9.25 14.04
C SER A 46 -14.69 -10.33 12.97
N SER A 47 -15.90 -10.55 12.48
CA SER A 47 -16.12 -11.32 11.27
C SER A 47 -17.19 -10.62 10.45
N GLY A 48 -17.09 -10.76 9.13
CA GLY A 48 -18.02 -10.11 8.24
C GLY A 48 -18.03 -10.76 6.87
N CYS A 49 -19.16 -10.62 6.20
CA CYS A 49 -19.33 -10.99 4.82
C CYS A 49 -19.93 -9.79 4.09
N ASN A 50 -19.31 -9.40 2.98
CA ASN A 50 -19.81 -8.32 2.13
C ASN A 50 -19.93 -8.82 0.70
N VAL A 51 -21.10 -8.60 0.11
CA VAL A 51 -21.32 -8.80 -1.33
C VAL A 51 -21.26 -7.45 -2.03
N GLY A 52 -20.51 -7.40 -3.13
CA GLY A 52 -20.54 -6.33 -4.10
C GLY A 52 -21.10 -6.84 -5.43
N ILE A 53 -22.10 -6.13 -5.97
CA ILE A 53 -22.74 -6.44 -7.25
C ILE A 53 -22.51 -5.27 -8.19
N ARG A 54 -21.92 -5.55 -9.36
CA ARG A 54 -21.85 -4.61 -10.48
C ARG A 54 -22.65 -5.17 -11.63
N VAL A 55 -23.64 -4.42 -12.13
CA VAL A 55 -24.45 -4.82 -13.29
C VAL A 55 -24.28 -3.81 -14.42
N ILE A 56 -24.39 -4.29 -15.65
CA ILE A 56 -24.25 -3.50 -16.87
C ILE A 56 -25.47 -3.73 -17.75
N VAL A 57 -26.18 -2.65 -18.06
CA VAL A 57 -27.35 -2.59 -18.94
C VAL A 57 -26.97 -1.79 -20.18
N GLY A 58 -26.59 -2.49 -21.26
CA GLY A 58 -26.02 -1.83 -22.44
C GLY A 58 -24.69 -1.15 -22.12
N LYS A 59 -24.67 0.19 -22.15
CA LYS A 59 -23.51 1.02 -21.77
C LYS A 59 -23.65 1.68 -20.40
N LYS A 60 -24.70 1.37 -19.67
CA LYS A 60 -24.98 1.93 -18.35
C LYS A 60 -24.63 0.93 -17.27
N TYR A 61 -24.25 1.38 -16.08
CA TYR A 61 -23.86 0.48 -15.01
C TYR A 61 -24.20 1.01 -13.62
N SER A 62 -24.26 0.11 -12.67
CA SER A 62 -24.35 0.45 -11.25
C SER A 62 -23.49 -0.50 -10.43
N CYS A 63 -23.09 -0.04 -9.26
CA CYS A 63 -22.43 -0.84 -8.25
C CYS A 63 -23.22 -0.70 -6.94
N ILE A 64 -23.54 -1.81 -6.29
CA ILE A 64 -24.19 -1.86 -4.99
C ILE A 64 -23.45 -2.85 -4.10
N SER A 65 -23.48 -2.63 -2.79
CA SER A 65 -22.96 -3.59 -1.80
C SER A 65 -23.90 -3.76 -0.63
N SER A 66 -23.80 -4.91 0.02
CA SER A 66 -24.58 -5.28 1.20
C SER A 66 -23.84 -6.32 2.03
N ASN A 67 -24.12 -6.36 3.32
CA ASN A 67 -23.80 -7.49 4.20
C ASN A 67 -25.01 -8.40 4.47
N ASP A 68 -26.22 -7.98 4.06
CA ASP A 68 -27.44 -8.79 4.08
C ASP A 68 -27.55 -9.58 2.77
N LEU A 69 -27.27 -10.88 2.86
CA LEU A 69 -27.29 -11.81 1.73
C LEU A 69 -28.68 -12.39 1.46
N GLU A 70 -29.61 -12.31 2.42
CA GLU A 70 -30.97 -12.85 2.28
C GLU A 70 -31.77 -12.03 1.26
N ARG A 71 -31.40 -10.76 1.07
CA ARG A 71 -32.01 -9.84 0.11
C ARG A 71 -31.34 -9.81 -1.26
N SER A 72 -30.58 -10.85 -1.61
CA SER A 72 -29.82 -10.89 -2.88
C SER A 72 -30.68 -10.60 -4.12
N GLU A 73 -31.91 -11.10 -4.19
CA GLU A 73 -32.83 -10.82 -5.30
C GLU A 73 -33.27 -9.34 -5.36
N GLU A 74 -33.59 -8.74 -4.21
CA GLU A 74 -33.93 -7.31 -4.12
C GLU A 74 -32.74 -6.44 -4.53
N LEU A 75 -31.53 -6.80 -4.08
CA LEU A 75 -30.28 -6.10 -4.41
C LEU A 75 -29.99 -6.15 -5.92
N VAL A 76 -30.13 -7.31 -6.56
CA VAL A 76 -29.95 -7.44 -8.01
C VAL A 76 -30.99 -6.60 -8.75
N ASN A 77 -32.26 -6.66 -8.36
CA ASN A 77 -33.32 -5.86 -8.98
C ASN A 77 -33.06 -4.35 -8.82
N ALA A 78 -32.60 -3.91 -7.64
CA ALA A 78 -32.24 -2.52 -7.38
C ALA A 78 -31.05 -2.08 -8.24
N ALA A 79 -30.00 -2.90 -8.32
CA ALA A 79 -28.83 -2.64 -9.14
C ALA A 79 -29.20 -2.44 -10.61
N VAL A 80 -30.06 -3.31 -11.17
CA VAL A 80 -30.52 -3.21 -12.57
C VAL A 80 -31.27 -1.90 -12.81
N LYS A 81 -32.20 -1.53 -11.90
CA LYS A 81 -32.93 -0.25 -11.99
C LYS A 81 -32.00 0.96 -11.91
N MET A 82 -31.03 0.94 -10.99
CA MET A 82 -30.05 2.01 -10.86
C MET A 82 -29.17 2.14 -12.10
N ALA A 83 -28.77 1.01 -12.70
CA ALA A 83 -27.99 1.01 -13.93
C ALA A 83 -28.81 1.63 -15.07
N ASP A 84 -30.09 1.27 -15.24
CA ASP A 84 -30.93 1.83 -16.30
C ASP A 84 -31.11 3.37 -16.20
N LEU A 85 -31.09 3.92 -14.98
CA LEU A 85 -31.16 5.36 -14.70
C LEU A 85 -29.80 6.08 -14.79
N SER A 86 -28.68 5.34 -14.83
CA SER A 86 -27.35 5.94 -14.87
C SER A 86 -27.01 6.51 -16.25
N PRO A 87 -26.09 7.49 -16.34
CA PRO A 87 -25.53 7.94 -17.61
C PRO A 87 -24.82 6.79 -18.34
N GLU A 88 -24.81 6.86 -19.67
CA GLU A 88 -24.01 5.93 -20.46
C GLU A 88 -22.51 6.16 -20.24
N ASP A 89 -21.79 5.05 -20.11
CA ASP A 89 -20.33 4.97 -20.12
C ASP A 89 -19.90 4.07 -21.29
N PRO A 90 -19.40 4.63 -22.41
CA PRO A 90 -19.04 3.85 -23.58
C PRO A 90 -17.84 2.91 -23.37
N PHE A 91 -17.12 3.05 -22.25
CA PHE A 91 -15.91 2.29 -21.95
C PHE A 91 -16.16 1.14 -20.97
N ILE A 92 -17.36 1.06 -20.38
CA ILE A 92 -17.71 0.00 -19.43
C ILE A 92 -17.73 -1.38 -20.10
N SER A 93 -17.32 -2.42 -19.35
CA SER A 93 -17.47 -3.82 -19.78
C SER A 93 -17.20 -4.82 -18.67
N VAL A 94 -17.58 -6.07 -18.93
CA VAL A 94 -17.18 -7.26 -18.19
C VAL A 94 -16.04 -7.99 -18.89
N SER A 95 -15.09 -8.53 -18.12
CA SER A 95 -14.00 -9.38 -18.63
C SER A 95 -14.50 -10.54 -19.47
N GLY A 96 -13.82 -10.81 -20.58
CA GLY A 96 -14.05 -11.99 -21.42
C GLY A 96 -13.33 -13.25 -20.93
N GLN A 97 -12.55 -13.17 -19.84
CA GLN A 97 -11.86 -14.30 -19.26
C GLN A 97 -12.88 -15.38 -18.84
N GLN A 98 -12.56 -16.64 -19.11
CA GLN A 98 -13.37 -17.80 -18.73
C GLN A 98 -12.55 -18.79 -17.91
N GLY A 99 -13.25 -19.63 -17.15
CA GLY A 99 -12.68 -20.73 -16.40
C GLY A 99 -12.78 -20.56 -14.89
N THR A 100 -12.38 -21.62 -14.19
CA THR A 100 -12.41 -21.71 -12.73
C THR A 100 -11.00 -21.62 -12.16
N TYR A 101 -10.75 -20.63 -11.29
CA TYR A 101 -9.44 -20.32 -10.70
C TYR A 101 -9.53 -20.33 -9.17
N THR A 102 -9.59 -21.53 -8.60
CA THR A 102 -9.63 -21.75 -7.14
C THR A 102 -8.28 -22.25 -6.62
N ASN A 103 -7.99 -22.04 -5.34
CA ASN A 103 -6.77 -22.50 -4.64
C ASN A 103 -5.42 -21.91 -5.09
N THR A 104 -5.43 -20.89 -5.95
CA THR A 104 -4.22 -20.20 -6.43
C THR A 104 -3.48 -19.41 -5.34
N ALA A 105 -4.08 -19.23 -4.15
CA ALA A 105 -3.42 -18.64 -2.98
C ALA A 105 -2.26 -19.50 -2.45
N SER A 106 -2.40 -20.83 -2.47
CA SER A 106 -1.37 -21.74 -1.95
C SER A 106 -0.09 -21.66 -2.76
N ASP A 107 -0.22 -21.51 -4.09
CA ASP A 107 0.92 -21.32 -4.99
C ASP A 107 1.69 -20.01 -4.70
N LEU A 108 0.98 -18.99 -4.23
CA LEU A 108 1.54 -17.68 -3.87
C LEU A 108 2.02 -17.61 -2.41
N MET A 109 1.80 -18.64 -1.60
CA MET A 109 2.21 -18.66 -0.18
C MET A 109 1.62 -17.50 0.65
N ILE A 110 0.43 -17.02 0.29
CA ILE A 110 -0.23 -15.86 0.93
C ILE A 110 -1.32 -16.24 1.94
N PHE A 111 -1.50 -17.52 2.21
CA PHE A 111 -2.47 -18.07 3.15
C PHE A 111 -1.76 -18.93 4.19
N ASP A 112 -2.11 -18.72 5.45
CA ASP A 112 -1.57 -19.42 6.62
C ASP A 112 -2.74 -19.77 7.57
N ASP A 113 -2.99 -21.07 7.73
CA ASP A 113 -4.06 -21.59 8.57
C ASP A 113 -3.66 -21.74 10.05
N SER A 114 -2.45 -21.33 10.43
CA SER A 114 -1.93 -21.43 11.80
C SER A 114 -2.87 -20.76 12.81
N ILE A 115 -3.24 -21.49 13.86
CA ILE A 115 -3.97 -20.94 15.00
C ILE A 115 -2.94 -20.27 15.93
N VAL A 116 -3.17 -19.00 16.28
CA VAL A 116 -2.32 -18.27 17.22
C VAL A 116 -3.08 -18.16 18.53
N GLU A 117 -2.66 -18.96 19.51
CA GLU A 117 -3.30 -19.02 20.82
C GLU A 117 -3.13 -17.73 21.60
N MET A 118 -4.10 -17.43 22.46
CA MET A 118 -4.10 -16.19 23.24
C MET A 118 -2.87 -16.02 24.14
N ASP A 119 -2.33 -17.10 24.67
CA ASP A 119 -1.12 -17.04 25.50
C ASP A 119 0.11 -16.66 24.64
N SER A 120 0.22 -17.18 23.42
CA SER A 120 1.27 -16.75 22.49
C SER A 120 1.14 -15.28 22.09
N ILE A 121 -0.09 -14.78 21.91
CA ILE A 121 -0.32 -13.34 21.64
C ILE A 121 0.13 -12.49 22.84
N ARG A 122 -0.19 -12.92 24.07
CA ARG A 122 0.27 -12.22 25.29
C ARG A 122 1.78 -12.20 25.39
N ASP A 123 2.45 -13.31 25.13
CA ASP A 123 3.91 -13.40 25.15
C ASP A 123 4.55 -12.45 24.13
N ILE A 124 4.00 -12.39 22.91
CA ILE A 124 4.44 -11.44 21.87
C ILE A 124 4.31 -9.99 22.35
N LEU A 125 3.16 -9.61 22.89
CA LEU A 125 2.90 -8.24 23.33
C LEU A 125 3.78 -7.86 24.53
N GLN A 126 3.93 -8.77 25.50
CA GLN A 126 4.79 -8.57 26.67
C GLN A 126 6.27 -8.45 26.28
N GLU A 127 6.76 -9.30 25.38
CA GLU A 127 8.16 -9.20 24.94
C GLU A 127 8.40 -7.91 24.15
N MET A 128 7.50 -7.56 23.23
CA MET A 128 7.63 -6.36 22.40
C MET A 128 7.63 -5.07 23.23
N GLU A 129 6.63 -4.90 24.10
CA GLU A 129 6.51 -3.69 24.92
C GLU A 129 7.54 -3.65 26.05
N GLY A 130 7.80 -4.80 26.69
CA GLY A 130 8.79 -4.92 27.74
C GLY A 130 10.19 -4.58 27.23
N GLU A 131 10.56 -5.05 26.04
CA GLU A 131 11.83 -4.66 25.42
C GLU A 131 11.89 -3.16 25.19
N ALA A 132 10.90 -2.56 24.54
CA ALA A 132 10.90 -1.14 24.20
C ALA A 132 11.07 -0.24 25.43
N LEU A 133 10.33 -0.53 26.50
CA LEU A 133 10.40 0.21 27.77
C LEU A 133 11.73 0.01 28.51
N SER A 134 12.46 -1.07 28.22
CA SER A 134 13.73 -1.40 28.89
C SER A 134 14.98 -0.82 28.20
N VAL A 135 14.86 -0.33 26.95
CA VAL A 135 16.01 0.12 26.15
C VAL A 135 16.74 1.29 26.80
N ASP A 136 16.00 2.29 27.29
CA ASP A 136 16.55 3.52 27.85
C ASP A 136 15.55 4.12 28.84
N SER A 137 16.02 4.67 29.97
CA SER A 137 15.17 5.31 30.98
C SER A 137 14.37 6.51 30.47
N ARG A 138 14.75 7.08 29.32
CA ARG A 138 14.02 8.15 28.65
C ARG A 138 12.76 7.66 27.91
N ILE A 139 12.60 6.36 27.70
CA ILE A 139 11.33 5.78 27.26
C ILE A 139 10.39 5.74 28.46
N VAL A 140 9.54 6.75 28.58
CA VAL A 140 8.72 6.98 29.78
C VAL A 140 7.28 6.52 29.64
N ASN A 141 6.82 6.25 28.41
CA ASN A 141 5.46 5.83 28.16
C ASN A 141 5.38 4.96 26.89
N SER A 142 4.27 4.23 26.78
CA SER A 142 3.88 3.46 25.60
C SER A 142 2.52 3.96 25.12
N GLU A 143 2.37 4.13 23.81
CA GLU A 143 1.07 4.34 23.16
C GLU A 143 0.39 3.01 22.82
N GLY A 144 1.09 1.90 23.02
CA GLY A 144 0.56 0.56 22.95
C GLY A 144 1.33 -0.34 21.99
N ALA A 145 1.33 -1.62 22.33
CA ALA A 145 1.70 -2.75 21.48
C ALA A 145 0.43 -3.41 20.96
N SER A 146 0.43 -3.85 19.70
CA SER A 146 -0.69 -4.56 19.10
C SER A 146 -0.23 -5.76 18.27
N PHE A 147 -1.07 -6.78 18.28
CA PHE A 147 -0.97 -7.94 17.41
C PHE A 147 -2.32 -8.17 16.76
N SER A 148 -2.34 -8.41 15.45
CA SER A 148 -3.56 -8.78 14.75
C SER A 148 -3.33 -9.91 13.75
N LYS A 149 -4.27 -10.84 13.69
CA LYS A 149 -4.42 -11.81 12.61
C LYS A 149 -5.69 -11.49 11.84
N SER A 150 -5.56 -11.28 10.54
CA SER A 150 -6.68 -11.13 9.61
C SER A 150 -6.65 -12.22 8.56
N LEU A 151 -7.80 -12.82 8.29
CA LEU A 151 -8.03 -13.77 7.22
C LEU A 151 -9.09 -13.19 6.29
N THR A 152 -8.87 -13.30 4.98
CA THR A 152 -9.81 -12.81 3.98
C THR A 152 -9.97 -13.85 2.88
N GLU A 153 -11.22 -14.24 2.59
CA GLU A 153 -11.59 -15.02 1.41
C GLU A 153 -12.27 -14.10 0.41
N THR A 154 -11.75 -14.05 -0.81
CA THR A 154 -12.34 -13.30 -1.92
C THR A 154 -12.84 -14.28 -2.97
N ALA A 155 -14.08 -14.09 -3.42
CA ALA A 155 -14.64 -14.76 -4.60
C ALA A 155 -15.08 -13.70 -5.62
N LEU A 156 -14.76 -13.92 -6.89
CA LEU A 156 -15.17 -13.07 -8.01
C LEU A 156 -15.76 -13.95 -9.11
N ILE A 157 -16.98 -13.62 -9.53
CA ILE A 157 -17.66 -14.34 -10.61
C ILE A 157 -18.24 -13.33 -11.59
N THR A 158 -18.08 -13.60 -12.87
CA THR A 158 -18.64 -12.78 -13.94
C THR A 158 -19.70 -13.54 -14.73
N THR A 159 -20.64 -12.79 -15.28
CA THR A 159 -21.67 -13.33 -16.17
C THR A 159 -21.08 -14.01 -17.41
N ARG A 160 -19.86 -13.61 -17.81
CA ARG A 160 -19.13 -14.14 -18.97
C ARG A 160 -18.31 -15.40 -18.70
N GLY A 161 -18.37 -15.96 -17.49
CA GLY A 161 -17.85 -17.30 -17.19
C GLY A 161 -16.51 -17.34 -16.46
N PHE A 162 -16.00 -16.20 -15.96
CA PHE A 162 -14.92 -16.21 -14.98
C PHE A 162 -15.48 -16.61 -13.62
N CYS A 163 -14.81 -17.53 -12.93
CA CYS A 163 -15.11 -17.94 -11.56
C CYS A 163 -13.78 -18.10 -10.81
N GLY A 164 -13.49 -17.26 -9.83
CA GLY A 164 -12.22 -17.31 -9.10
C GLY A 164 -12.40 -17.10 -7.61
N SER A 165 -11.61 -17.79 -6.80
CA SER A 165 -11.51 -17.50 -5.37
C SER A 165 -10.12 -17.79 -4.80
N TYR A 166 -9.76 -17.03 -3.77
CA TYR A 166 -8.52 -17.20 -3.05
C TYR A 166 -8.65 -16.70 -1.60
N LYS A 167 -7.80 -17.24 -0.73
CA LYS A 167 -7.68 -16.83 0.67
C LYS A 167 -6.37 -16.10 0.90
N LYS A 168 -6.38 -15.14 1.81
CA LYS A 168 -5.19 -14.43 2.27
C LYS A 168 -5.19 -14.32 3.78
N THR A 169 -4.00 -14.33 4.34
CA THR A 169 -3.77 -13.96 5.73
C THR A 169 -2.84 -12.78 5.83
N TYR A 170 -3.06 -11.99 6.88
CA TYR A 170 -2.19 -10.92 7.31
C TYR A 170 -1.98 -11.07 8.81
N PHE A 171 -0.72 -11.14 9.21
CA PHE A 171 -0.30 -10.96 10.58
C PHE A 171 0.35 -9.60 10.68
N SER A 172 -0.04 -8.82 11.69
CA SER A 172 0.56 -7.53 11.99
C SER A 172 1.01 -7.52 13.44
N SER A 173 2.19 -6.97 13.68
CA SER A 173 2.67 -6.61 15.02
C SER A 173 3.19 -5.19 14.96
N SER A 174 2.79 -4.35 15.91
CA SER A 174 3.25 -2.96 15.95
C SER A 174 3.35 -2.46 17.38
N ILE A 175 4.20 -1.46 17.58
CA ILE A 175 4.39 -0.79 18.86
C ILE A 175 4.76 0.67 18.63
N SER A 176 4.19 1.57 19.45
CA SER A 176 4.53 2.99 19.51
C SER A 176 4.92 3.37 20.94
N VAL A 177 6.01 4.10 21.11
CA VAL A 177 6.53 4.52 22.43
C VAL A 177 6.89 5.99 22.46
N VAL A 178 6.91 6.54 23.68
CA VAL A 178 7.20 7.96 23.94
C VAL A 178 8.55 8.08 24.64
N ALA A 179 9.46 8.79 23.99
CA ALA A 179 10.73 9.21 24.57
C ALA A 179 10.62 10.63 25.13
N VAL A 180 11.33 10.93 26.21
CA VAL A 180 11.42 12.28 26.78
C VAL A 180 12.87 12.74 26.91
N SER A 181 13.12 14.00 26.55
CA SER A 181 14.42 14.66 26.76
C SER A 181 14.51 15.31 28.14
N ASP A 182 15.71 15.77 28.51
CA ASP A 182 15.95 16.46 29.78
C ASP A 182 15.16 17.78 29.90
N ASP A 183 14.87 18.45 28.77
CA ASP A 183 14.03 19.64 28.70
C ASP A 183 12.51 19.34 28.64
N LYS A 184 12.13 18.08 28.94
CA LYS A 184 10.74 17.58 28.99
C LYS A 184 9.99 17.63 27.65
N LYS A 185 10.70 17.71 26.53
CA LYS A 185 10.07 17.52 25.21
C LYS A 185 9.85 16.03 24.97
N MET A 186 8.72 15.72 24.36
CA MET A 186 8.29 14.34 24.09
C MET A 186 8.39 14.08 22.60
N GLU A 187 8.91 12.92 22.26
CA GLU A 187 8.98 12.42 20.89
C GLU A 187 8.36 11.03 20.82
N VAL A 188 7.68 10.76 19.72
CA VAL A 188 6.98 9.49 19.48
C VAL A 188 7.50 8.86 18.21
N ASP A 189 7.74 7.56 18.27
CA ASP A 189 7.99 6.76 17.07
C ASP A 189 7.54 5.31 17.28
N TYR A 190 7.53 4.56 16.19
CA TYR A 190 6.94 3.25 16.12
C TYR A 190 7.76 2.28 15.27
N SER A 191 7.51 1.00 15.48
CA SER A 191 7.96 -0.07 14.61
C SER A 191 6.84 -1.06 14.38
N PHE A 192 6.85 -1.70 13.22
CA PHE A 192 5.83 -2.65 12.84
C PHE A 192 6.34 -3.67 11.84
N ALA A 193 5.66 -4.81 11.76
CA ALA A 193 5.82 -5.81 10.72
C ALA A 193 4.45 -6.28 10.24
N VAL A 194 4.31 -6.46 8.93
CA VAL A 194 3.13 -7.08 8.30
C VAL A 194 3.60 -8.20 7.39
N LYS A 195 3.05 -9.40 7.57
CA LYS A 195 3.43 -10.61 6.81
C LYS A 195 2.23 -11.47 6.50
N SER A 196 2.30 -12.24 5.42
CA SER A 196 1.24 -13.21 5.09
C SER A 196 1.31 -14.48 5.93
N LYS A 197 2.48 -14.79 6.49
CA LYS A 197 2.70 -15.95 7.37
C LYS A 197 3.11 -15.51 8.76
N PHE A 198 2.66 -16.26 9.76
CA PHE A 198 2.98 -15.98 11.16
C PHE A 198 4.47 -16.18 11.44
N SER A 199 5.06 -17.23 10.88
CA SER A 199 6.48 -17.56 11.04
C SER A 199 7.44 -16.56 10.40
N ASP A 200 6.96 -15.74 9.46
CA ASP A 200 7.75 -14.70 8.79
C ASP A 200 7.73 -13.37 9.57
N LEU A 201 6.93 -13.24 10.64
CA LEU A 201 6.89 -12.03 11.45
C LEU A 201 8.24 -11.77 12.13
N GLU A 202 8.59 -10.49 12.17
CA GLU A 202 9.78 -10.04 12.88
C GLU A 202 9.66 -10.37 14.37
N LYS A 203 10.80 -10.67 15.01
CA LYS A 203 10.80 -11.03 16.42
C LYS A 203 10.26 -9.86 17.27
N PRO A 204 9.39 -10.10 18.26
CA PRO A 204 8.77 -9.05 19.06
C PRO A 204 9.80 -8.08 19.68
N ARG A 205 10.90 -8.63 20.19
CA ARG A 205 12.02 -7.87 20.74
C ARG A 205 12.67 -6.91 19.74
N VAL A 206 12.83 -7.33 18.48
CA VAL A 206 13.44 -6.48 17.44
C VAL A 206 12.54 -5.28 17.16
N LEU A 207 11.22 -5.49 17.09
CA LEU A 207 10.25 -4.40 16.91
C LEU A 207 10.25 -3.43 18.10
N GLY A 208 10.22 -3.96 19.33
CA GLY A 208 10.27 -3.15 20.55
C GLY A 208 11.52 -2.26 20.62
N ARG A 209 12.69 -2.87 20.40
CA ARG A 209 13.96 -2.15 20.38
C ARG A 209 14.03 -1.09 19.29
N GLU A 210 13.54 -1.39 18.09
CA GLU A 210 13.53 -0.44 16.97
C GLU A 210 12.62 0.76 17.26
N ALA A 211 11.42 0.55 17.80
CA ALA A 211 10.52 1.65 18.15
C ALA A 211 11.17 2.59 19.20
N ALA A 212 11.78 2.03 20.24
CA ALA A 212 12.50 2.80 21.24
C ALA A 212 13.67 3.59 20.63
N ASN A 213 14.52 2.95 19.82
CA ASN A 213 15.65 3.61 19.16
C ASN A 213 15.19 4.75 18.25
N ARG A 214 14.12 4.55 17.48
CA ARG A 214 13.58 5.60 16.62
C ARG A 214 13.06 6.79 17.44
N ALA A 215 12.30 6.55 18.51
CA ALA A 215 11.81 7.61 19.39
C ALA A 215 12.96 8.38 20.07
N LEU A 216 13.97 7.68 20.57
CA LEU A 216 15.14 8.29 21.23
C LEU A 216 15.96 9.14 20.27
N ARG A 217 16.11 8.70 19.02
CA ARG A 217 16.87 9.44 17.99
C ARG A 217 16.21 10.77 17.63
N LYS A 218 14.91 10.94 17.88
CA LYS A 218 14.20 12.20 17.63
C LYS A 218 14.46 13.29 18.68
N LEU A 219 14.93 12.92 19.88
CA LEU A 219 15.12 13.85 20.98
C LEU A 219 16.13 14.95 20.65
N ASN A 220 15.90 16.14 21.21
CA ASN A 220 16.78 17.32 21.07
C ASN A 220 17.00 17.75 19.60
N ALA A 221 15.97 17.56 18.76
CA ALA A 221 15.97 18.03 17.39
C ALA A 221 16.18 19.55 17.28
N ARG A 222 16.83 19.96 16.19
CA ARG A 222 17.20 21.35 15.94
C ARG A 222 16.41 21.92 14.76
N GLU A 223 16.19 23.22 14.79
CA GLU A 223 15.71 23.96 13.63
C GLU A 223 16.84 24.19 12.62
N LEU A 224 16.45 24.46 11.38
CA LEU A 224 17.36 24.69 10.28
C LEU A 224 16.94 25.96 9.53
N GLN A 225 17.90 26.79 9.17
CA GLN A 225 17.64 27.95 8.31
C GLN A 225 17.34 27.51 6.88
N THR A 226 16.50 28.29 6.20
CA THR A 226 16.16 28.05 4.79
C THR A 226 17.41 27.95 3.91
N CYS A 227 17.54 26.87 3.16
CA CYS A 227 18.69 26.61 2.30
C CYS A 227 18.38 25.60 1.18
N LYS A 228 19.39 25.29 0.37
CA LYS A 228 19.36 24.20 -0.61
C LYS A 228 20.44 23.19 -0.29
N MET A 229 20.10 21.90 -0.32
CA MET A 229 21.06 20.82 -0.07
C MET A 229 20.53 19.48 -0.61
N PRO A 230 21.41 18.47 -0.80
CA PRO A 230 20.98 17.12 -1.14
C PRO A 230 20.12 16.50 -0.05
N VAL A 231 19.12 15.72 -0.46
CA VAL A 231 18.16 15.09 0.44
C VAL A 231 18.06 13.60 0.14
N LEU A 232 18.15 12.79 1.19
CA LEU A 232 17.86 11.37 1.19
C LEU A 232 16.51 11.12 1.84
N PHE A 233 15.73 10.19 1.30
CA PHE A 233 14.49 9.71 1.89
C PHE A 233 14.71 8.27 2.31
N GLU A 234 14.61 7.98 3.61
CA GLU A 234 14.65 6.64 4.17
C GLU A 234 13.66 5.73 3.43
N ASN A 235 14.01 4.46 3.21
CA ASN A 235 13.20 3.46 2.51
C ASN A 235 11.68 3.50 2.84
N ARG A 236 11.32 3.64 4.12
CA ARG A 236 9.93 3.78 4.59
C ARG A 236 9.23 4.98 3.98
N VAL A 237 9.91 6.12 3.94
CA VAL A 237 9.41 7.39 3.42
C VAL A 237 9.46 7.42 1.90
N ALA A 238 10.52 6.90 1.28
CA ALA A 238 10.69 6.83 -0.17
C ALA A 238 9.55 6.05 -0.85
N SER A 239 8.93 5.08 -0.14
CA SER A 239 7.73 4.39 -0.62
C SER A 239 6.54 5.34 -0.90
N SER A 240 6.46 6.47 -0.21
CA SER A 240 5.43 7.49 -0.47
C SER A 240 5.67 8.21 -1.80
N LEU A 241 6.92 8.55 -2.13
CA LEU A 241 7.29 9.11 -3.44
C LEU A 241 6.96 8.13 -4.57
N LEU A 242 7.23 6.84 -4.37
CA LEU A 242 6.85 5.80 -5.31
C LEU A 242 5.32 5.65 -5.44
N SER A 243 4.57 5.82 -4.35
CA SER A 243 3.11 5.83 -4.38
C SER A 243 2.55 7.03 -5.16
N ASN A 244 3.20 8.19 -5.06
CA ASN A 244 2.87 9.36 -5.87
C ASN A 244 3.17 9.10 -7.35
N PHE A 245 4.29 8.45 -7.67
CA PHE A 245 4.58 8.02 -9.04
C PHE A 245 3.48 7.08 -9.58
N ALA A 246 3.10 6.04 -8.82
CA ALA A 246 2.01 5.12 -9.19
C ALA A 246 0.68 5.85 -9.45
N SER A 247 0.41 6.91 -8.69
CA SER A 247 -0.79 7.75 -8.86
C SER A 247 -0.71 8.60 -10.12
N ALA A 248 0.46 9.16 -10.42
CA ALA A 248 0.69 9.94 -11.64
C ALA A 248 0.57 9.08 -12.92
N ILE A 249 0.88 7.79 -12.86
CA ILE A 249 0.73 6.86 -14.00
C ILE A 249 -0.57 6.04 -13.96
N ASN A 250 -1.49 6.39 -13.06
CA ASN A 250 -2.78 5.72 -12.94
C ASN A 250 -3.67 6.00 -14.15
N GLY A 251 -4.29 4.95 -14.71
CA GLY A 251 -5.14 5.05 -15.90
C GLY A 251 -6.25 6.07 -15.78
N ALA A 252 -6.83 6.27 -14.59
CA ALA A 252 -7.84 7.29 -14.37
C ALA A 252 -7.25 8.70 -14.53
N SER A 253 -6.11 8.97 -13.90
CA SER A 253 -5.41 10.26 -13.99
C SER A 253 -4.94 10.58 -15.41
N ILE A 254 -4.48 9.57 -16.15
CA ILE A 254 -4.09 9.71 -17.57
C ILE A 254 -5.33 10.00 -18.43
N ALA A 255 -6.41 9.24 -18.25
CA ALA A 255 -7.62 9.39 -19.04
C ALA A 255 -8.34 10.72 -18.80
N ASP A 256 -8.30 11.23 -17.56
CA ASP A 256 -8.87 12.52 -17.15
C ASP A 256 -7.90 13.70 -17.40
N LYS A 257 -6.68 13.43 -17.88
CA LYS A 257 -5.63 14.43 -18.16
C LYS A 257 -5.25 15.27 -16.94
N THR A 258 -5.19 14.63 -15.76
CA THR A 258 -4.87 15.27 -14.47
C THR A 258 -3.47 14.90 -13.96
N SER A 259 -2.63 14.34 -14.82
CA SER A 259 -1.27 13.92 -14.49
C SER A 259 -0.20 14.75 -15.19
N PHE A 260 0.84 15.13 -14.45
CA PHE A 260 2.05 15.74 -14.97
C PHE A 260 2.87 14.79 -15.85
N LEU A 261 2.58 13.48 -15.85
CA LEU A 261 3.23 12.45 -16.67
C LEU A 261 2.44 12.05 -17.92
N LEU A 262 1.39 12.80 -18.30
CA LEU A 262 0.43 12.44 -19.34
C LEU A 262 1.03 11.97 -20.67
N ASN A 263 2.19 12.53 -21.06
CA ASN A 263 2.81 12.29 -22.37
C ASN A 263 4.12 11.50 -22.29
N ASP A 264 4.43 10.89 -21.14
CA ASP A 264 5.77 10.32 -20.89
C ASP A 264 5.87 8.81 -21.16
N LEU A 265 4.82 8.14 -21.64
CA LEU A 265 4.92 6.73 -22.03
C LEU A 265 5.97 6.54 -23.13
N GLY A 266 6.92 5.65 -22.88
CA GLY A 266 8.05 5.40 -23.79
C GLY A 266 9.20 6.39 -23.65
N THR A 267 9.15 7.32 -22.70
CA THR A 267 10.20 8.32 -22.45
C THR A 267 10.93 8.06 -21.13
N ASN A 268 12.10 8.67 -20.95
CA ASN A 268 12.84 8.61 -19.69
C ASN A 268 12.18 9.51 -18.64
N VAL A 269 11.77 8.89 -17.53
CA VAL A 269 11.20 9.57 -16.35
C VAL A 269 12.10 9.41 -15.11
N PHE A 270 13.04 8.46 -15.14
CA PHE A 270 14.05 8.21 -14.12
C PHE A 270 15.44 8.07 -14.74
N GLY A 271 16.48 8.01 -13.90
CA GLY A 271 17.81 7.58 -14.29
C GLY A 271 17.84 6.18 -14.91
N SER A 272 18.83 5.92 -15.78
CA SER A 272 18.90 4.68 -16.56
C SER A 272 19.19 3.40 -15.76
N ASP A 273 19.58 3.56 -14.50
CA ASP A 273 19.83 2.53 -13.50
C ASP A 273 18.56 2.12 -12.75
N ILE A 274 17.45 2.86 -12.91
CA ILE A 274 16.21 2.62 -12.18
C ILE A 274 15.28 1.67 -12.92
N TYR A 275 14.82 0.66 -12.18
CA TYR A 275 13.79 -0.29 -12.59
C TYR A 275 12.67 -0.30 -11.56
N ILE A 276 11.43 -0.21 -12.02
CA ILE A 276 10.24 -0.25 -11.18
C ILE A 276 9.33 -1.37 -11.65
N VAL A 277 8.91 -2.21 -10.72
CA VAL A 277 8.21 -3.46 -10.99
C VAL A 277 6.92 -3.50 -10.19
N ASP A 278 5.83 -3.94 -10.83
CA ASP A 278 4.64 -4.44 -10.14
C ASP A 278 4.60 -5.97 -10.25
N ASP A 279 4.62 -6.66 -9.11
CA ASP A 279 4.69 -8.12 -9.08
C ASP A 279 3.53 -8.74 -8.27
N PRO A 280 2.33 -8.89 -8.85
CA PRO A 280 1.18 -9.49 -8.16
C PRO A 280 1.37 -10.98 -7.84
N LEU A 281 2.41 -11.62 -8.37
CA LEU A 281 2.70 -13.04 -8.18
C LEU A 281 3.88 -13.27 -7.21
N MET A 282 4.29 -12.24 -6.47
CA MET A 282 5.35 -12.34 -5.47
C MET A 282 4.99 -13.36 -4.38
N LEU A 283 5.87 -14.33 -4.14
CA LEU A 283 5.67 -15.31 -3.07
C LEU A 283 5.63 -14.63 -1.70
N SER A 284 4.64 -14.99 -0.88
CA SER A 284 4.36 -14.38 0.43
C SER A 284 4.17 -12.85 0.39
N GLY A 285 3.96 -12.27 -0.79
CA GLY A 285 3.77 -10.83 -0.95
C GLY A 285 2.43 -10.39 -0.38
N ILE A 286 2.43 -9.38 0.48
CA ILE A 286 1.22 -8.95 1.18
C ILE A 286 0.15 -8.42 0.20
N SER A 287 0.53 -7.94 -0.98
CA SER A 287 -0.40 -7.49 -2.01
C SER A 287 -0.50 -8.44 -3.20
N SER A 288 0.06 -9.64 -3.09
CA SER A 288 -0.05 -10.66 -4.14
C SER A 288 -1.49 -11.13 -4.30
N ARG A 289 -1.84 -11.42 -5.55
CA ARG A 289 -3.17 -11.86 -5.96
C ARG A 289 -3.06 -12.67 -7.26
N PRO A 290 -3.83 -13.75 -7.41
CA PRO A 290 -3.79 -14.60 -8.61
C PRO A 290 -4.48 -13.96 -9.83
N PHE A 291 -5.44 -13.07 -9.57
CA PHE A 291 -6.16 -12.28 -10.58
C PHE A 291 -6.53 -10.92 -10.00
N ASP A 292 -6.84 -9.96 -10.88
CA ASP A 292 -7.24 -8.60 -10.52
C ASP A 292 -8.75 -8.46 -10.23
N GLY A 293 -9.21 -7.26 -9.88
CA GLY A 293 -10.60 -6.97 -9.54
C GLY A 293 -11.63 -7.13 -10.67
N GLU A 294 -11.20 -7.46 -11.88
CA GLU A 294 -12.06 -7.73 -13.05
C GLU A 294 -11.88 -9.18 -13.56
N GLY A 295 -11.11 -10.01 -12.85
CA GLY A 295 -10.87 -11.41 -13.24
C GLY A 295 -9.84 -11.55 -14.36
N ILE A 296 -8.95 -10.58 -14.52
CA ILE A 296 -7.77 -10.70 -15.39
C ILE A 296 -6.66 -11.41 -14.60
N LEU A 297 -6.08 -12.46 -15.19
CA LEU A 297 -4.99 -13.20 -14.54
C LEU A 297 -3.78 -12.31 -14.31
N SER A 298 -3.21 -12.42 -13.12
CA SER A 298 -2.11 -11.58 -12.69
C SER A 298 -0.84 -11.86 -13.48
N THR A 299 -0.06 -10.81 -13.76
CA THR A 299 1.21 -10.92 -14.49
C THR A 299 2.17 -9.88 -13.94
N LYS A 300 3.41 -10.29 -13.67
CA LYS A 300 4.49 -9.38 -13.32
C LYS A 300 4.77 -8.40 -14.46
N ARG A 301 4.93 -7.11 -14.15
CA ARG A 301 5.24 -6.08 -15.15
C ARG A 301 6.39 -5.20 -14.71
N ASN A 302 7.28 -4.91 -15.65
CA ASN A 302 8.22 -3.80 -15.53
C ASN A 302 7.47 -2.53 -15.94
N ILE A 303 7.20 -1.67 -14.97
CA ILE A 303 6.53 -0.39 -15.16
C ILE A 303 7.54 0.66 -15.64
N VAL A 304 8.74 0.64 -15.07
CA VAL A 304 9.90 1.40 -15.55
C VAL A 304 11.05 0.45 -15.81
N GLU A 305 11.69 0.59 -16.97
CA GLU A 305 12.84 -0.21 -17.37
C GLU A 305 13.95 0.71 -17.88
N ARG A 306 15.11 0.68 -17.21
CA ARG A 306 16.24 1.59 -17.51
C ARG A 306 15.81 3.06 -17.56
N GLY A 307 15.02 3.48 -16.59
CA GLY A 307 14.49 4.85 -16.53
C GLY A 307 13.32 5.17 -17.44
N VAL A 308 12.99 4.29 -18.41
CA VAL A 308 11.91 4.51 -19.38
C VAL A 308 10.57 4.03 -18.82
N LEU A 309 9.54 4.86 -18.88
CA LEU A 309 8.17 4.46 -18.54
C LEU A 309 7.59 3.52 -19.60
N LYS A 310 7.32 2.25 -19.24
CA LYS A 310 6.89 1.20 -20.17
C LYS A 310 5.40 0.93 -20.14
N SER A 311 4.71 1.24 -19.05
CA SER A 311 3.30 0.91 -18.85
C SER A 311 2.60 1.91 -17.95
N TRP A 312 1.36 2.24 -18.30
CA TRP A 312 0.40 2.81 -17.35
C TRP A 312 -0.12 1.73 -16.40
N ILE A 313 -0.85 2.14 -15.35
CA ILE A 313 -1.61 1.26 -14.46
C ILE A 313 -3.07 1.30 -14.91
N LEU A 314 -3.51 0.29 -15.66
CA LEU A 314 -4.80 0.25 -16.35
C LEU A 314 -5.69 -0.91 -15.89
N ASP A 315 -6.94 -0.58 -15.59
CA ASP A 315 -8.08 -1.51 -15.58
C ASP A 315 -8.72 -1.59 -16.99
N MET A 316 -9.79 -2.38 -17.17
CA MET A 316 -10.44 -2.50 -18.48
C MET A 316 -11.07 -1.19 -18.97
N ARG A 317 -11.69 -0.41 -18.08
CA ARG A 317 -12.41 0.82 -18.44
C ARG A 317 -11.44 1.90 -18.91
N THR A 318 -10.40 2.18 -18.12
CA THR A 318 -9.36 3.17 -18.42
C THR A 318 -8.52 2.75 -19.63
N ALA A 319 -8.24 1.46 -19.80
CA ALA A 319 -7.61 0.96 -21.02
C ALA A 319 -8.44 1.28 -22.27
N LYS A 320 -9.75 1.01 -22.24
CA LYS A 320 -10.64 1.34 -23.36
C LYS A 320 -10.75 2.84 -23.63
N GLN A 321 -10.85 3.65 -22.58
CA GLN A 321 -10.87 5.11 -22.69
C GLN A 321 -9.61 5.66 -23.37
N LEU A 322 -8.47 5.00 -23.15
CA LEU A 322 -7.17 5.36 -23.74
C LEU A 322 -6.87 4.61 -25.06
N ALA A 323 -7.79 3.79 -25.58
CA ALA A 323 -7.57 2.92 -26.73
C ALA A 323 -6.36 1.96 -26.58
N LEU A 324 -6.14 1.47 -25.35
CA LEU A 324 -5.09 0.54 -24.95
C LEU A 324 -5.68 -0.79 -24.46
N SER A 325 -4.82 -1.74 -24.13
CA SER A 325 -5.18 -2.99 -23.45
C SER A 325 -5.06 -2.86 -21.94
N THR A 326 -5.91 -3.57 -21.19
CA THR A 326 -5.79 -3.66 -19.73
C THR A 326 -4.43 -4.22 -19.34
N THR A 327 -3.93 -3.77 -18.20
CA THR A 327 -2.65 -4.23 -17.65
C THR A 327 -2.82 -5.22 -16.51
N GLY A 328 -4.05 -5.59 -16.16
CA GLY A 328 -4.34 -6.48 -15.02
C GLY A 328 -4.23 -5.77 -13.67
N HIS A 329 -4.52 -4.47 -13.63
CA HIS A 329 -4.38 -3.62 -12.45
C HIS A 329 -5.73 -3.20 -11.86
N ALA A 330 -6.84 -3.88 -12.19
CA ALA A 330 -8.10 -3.55 -11.55
C ALA A 330 -8.07 -3.87 -10.05
N VAL A 331 -8.53 -2.94 -9.22
CA VAL A 331 -8.76 -3.15 -7.79
C VAL A 331 -10.24 -3.02 -7.52
N ARG A 332 -10.81 -4.03 -6.85
CA ARG A 332 -12.21 -4.06 -6.43
C ARG A 332 -12.32 -3.43 -5.04
N LYS A 333 -13.22 -2.47 -4.88
CA LYS A 333 -13.61 -1.94 -3.56
C LYS A 333 -14.83 -2.70 -3.01
N ASP A 334 -15.08 -2.55 -1.71
CA ASP A 334 -16.22 -3.20 -1.03
C ASP A 334 -17.57 -2.87 -1.67
N ASN A 335 -17.71 -1.67 -2.23
CA ASN A 335 -18.91 -1.23 -2.95
C ASN A 335 -19.02 -1.77 -4.39
N ALA A 336 -18.22 -2.77 -4.77
CA ALA A 336 -18.09 -3.32 -6.12
C ALA A 336 -17.55 -2.37 -7.20
N SER A 337 -17.15 -1.14 -6.85
CA SER A 337 -16.49 -0.25 -7.81
C SER A 337 -15.09 -0.76 -8.16
N VAL A 338 -14.66 -0.41 -9.36
CA VAL A 338 -13.37 -0.79 -9.93
C VAL A 338 -12.56 0.47 -10.19
N SER A 339 -11.29 0.43 -9.82
CA SER A 339 -10.31 1.46 -10.19
C SER A 339 -8.94 0.83 -10.41
N PRO A 340 -8.06 1.42 -11.24
CA PRO A 340 -6.71 0.89 -11.40
C PRO A 340 -5.90 1.06 -10.11
N GLY A 341 -5.09 0.06 -9.78
CA GLY A 341 -4.22 0.07 -8.61
C GLY A 341 -3.14 -1.01 -8.67
N VAL A 342 -1.99 -0.66 -8.10
CA VAL A 342 -0.80 -1.51 -8.02
C VAL A 342 -0.98 -2.66 -7.02
N SER A 343 -0.06 -3.61 -7.05
CA SER A 343 0.00 -4.77 -6.15
C SER A 343 1.25 -4.70 -5.26
N ASN A 344 2.26 -5.56 -5.47
CA ASN A 344 3.58 -5.44 -4.86
C ASN A 344 4.46 -4.57 -5.77
N PHE A 345 4.37 -3.26 -5.58
CA PHE A 345 5.03 -2.24 -6.41
C PHE A 345 6.33 -1.77 -5.76
N TYR A 346 7.45 -1.89 -6.47
CA TYR A 346 8.73 -1.53 -5.88
C TYR A 346 9.78 -1.05 -6.88
N ILE A 347 10.68 -0.21 -6.39
CA ILE A 347 11.94 0.10 -7.06
C ILE A 347 12.92 -1.03 -6.76
N GLN A 348 13.58 -1.57 -7.78
CA GLN A 348 14.64 -2.56 -7.58
C GLN A 348 15.82 -1.92 -6.85
N ARG A 349 16.40 -2.68 -5.90
CA ARG A 349 17.58 -2.24 -5.17
C ARG A 349 18.80 -2.13 -6.10
N SER A 350 19.68 -1.18 -5.83
CA SER A 350 21.00 -1.12 -6.46
C SER A 350 22.02 -1.95 -5.66
N ASP A 351 23.29 -1.88 -6.04
CA ASP A 351 24.41 -2.41 -5.26
C ASP A 351 24.98 -1.39 -4.25
N ILE A 352 24.56 -0.12 -4.33
CA ILE A 352 25.08 0.98 -3.51
C ILE A 352 24.46 0.94 -2.11
N THR A 353 25.27 0.90 -1.06
CA THR A 353 24.80 1.00 0.33
C THR A 353 24.29 2.39 0.66
N VAL A 354 23.44 2.51 1.69
CA VAL A 354 23.00 3.82 2.18
C VAL A 354 24.19 4.71 2.57
N GLN A 355 25.24 4.14 3.19
CA GLN A 355 26.47 4.86 3.54
C GLN A 355 27.21 5.38 2.31
N GLU A 356 27.40 4.55 1.29
CA GLU A 356 28.04 4.98 0.03
C GLU A 356 27.23 6.09 -0.64
N LEU A 357 25.90 5.98 -0.60
CA LEU A 357 24.97 6.96 -1.17
C LEU A 357 25.07 8.33 -0.48
N MET A 358 25.51 8.40 0.79
CA MET A 358 25.74 9.66 1.51
C MET A 358 27.21 10.09 1.60
N SER A 359 28.17 9.24 1.23
CA SER A 359 29.60 9.44 1.51
C SER A 359 30.23 10.73 0.97
N ASP A 360 29.75 11.24 -0.16
CA ASP A 360 30.20 12.49 -0.79
C ASP A 360 29.44 13.73 -0.31
N ILE A 361 28.43 13.56 0.54
CA ILE A 361 27.60 14.65 1.05
C ILE A 361 28.32 15.37 2.17
N LYS A 362 28.83 16.57 1.87
CA LYS A 362 29.40 17.46 2.90
C LYS A 362 28.34 17.92 3.89
N ARG A 363 27.16 18.29 3.39
CA ARG A 363 26.00 18.69 4.19
C ARG A 363 24.72 18.34 3.45
N GLY A 364 23.80 17.65 4.11
CA GLY A 364 22.53 17.20 3.51
C GLY A 364 21.52 16.78 4.56
N LEU A 365 20.39 16.24 4.14
CA LEU A 365 19.36 15.71 5.04
C LEU A 365 19.03 14.26 4.76
N TYR A 366 18.78 13.51 5.83
CA TYR A 366 18.22 12.17 5.80
C TYR A 366 16.81 12.20 6.40
N ILE A 367 15.78 12.14 5.55
CA ILE A 367 14.37 12.28 5.93
C ILE A 367 13.79 10.94 6.34
N THR A 368 13.20 10.89 7.53
CA THR A 368 12.56 9.69 8.12
C THR A 368 11.06 9.83 8.33
N ASP A 369 10.53 11.05 8.25
CA ASP A 369 9.10 11.31 8.38
C ASP A 369 8.67 12.45 7.46
N LEU A 370 7.46 12.32 6.91
CA LEU A 370 6.79 13.36 6.13
C LEU A 370 5.42 13.65 6.72
N PHE A 371 5.01 14.90 6.65
CA PHE A 371 3.77 15.41 7.22
C PHE A 371 2.99 16.24 6.21
N GLY A 372 1.67 16.14 6.31
CA GLY A 372 0.74 16.94 5.53
C GLY A 372 0.60 16.48 4.07
N PHE A 373 -0.31 17.16 3.38
CA PHE A 373 -0.53 17.02 1.96
C PHE A 373 0.18 18.17 1.24
N GLY A 374 0.68 17.94 0.04
CA GLY A 374 1.26 19.03 -0.75
C GLY A 374 1.82 18.56 -2.06
N ILE A 375 1.00 17.83 -2.80
CA ILE A 375 1.35 17.31 -4.11
C ILE A 375 0.29 17.77 -5.09
N ASN A 376 0.72 18.46 -6.14
CA ASN A 376 -0.14 18.81 -7.25
C ASN A 376 0.12 17.84 -8.41
N PHE A 377 -0.80 16.91 -8.65
CA PHE A 377 -0.63 15.94 -9.72
C PHE A 377 -0.71 16.53 -11.14
N ALA A 378 -1.28 17.73 -11.33
CA ALA A 378 -1.31 18.36 -12.64
C ALA A 378 0.04 18.97 -13.03
N THR A 379 0.79 19.52 -12.06
CA THR A 379 2.06 20.23 -12.29
C THR A 379 3.30 19.45 -11.85
N GLY A 380 3.12 18.49 -10.93
CA GLY A 380 4.21 17.78 -10.26
C GLY A 380 4.79 18.51 -9.05
N ASP A 381 4.22 19.65 -8.65
CA ASP A 381 4.74 20.41 -7.50
C ASP A 381 4.63 19.58 -6.21
N TYR A 382 5.72 19.58 -5.43
CA TYR A 382 5.86 18.81 -4.21
C TYR A 382 6.31 19.74 -3.07
N SER A 383 5.60 19.69 -1.94
CA SER A 383 5.91 20.43 -0.72
C SER A 383 5.33 19.71 0.49
N GLN A 384 6.17 19.11 1.34
CA GLN A 384 5.71 18.44 2.56
C GLN A 384 6.55 18.85 3.76
N GLY A 385 5.90 18.95 4.92
CA GLY A 385 6.61 19.05 6.18
C GLY A 385 7.44 17.79 6.40
N ALA A 386 8.59 17.91 7.03
CA ALA A 386 9.48 16.78 7.20
C ALA A 386 10.16 16.78 8.57
N PHE A 387 10.54 15.57 8.99
CA PHE A 387 11.50 15.34 10.07
C PHE A 387 12.60 14.44 9.52
N GLY A 388 13.83 14.68 9.98
CA GLY A 388 14.96 13.87 9.58
C GLY A 388 16.19 14.18 10.40
N TYR A 389 17.34 13.94 9.79
CA TYR A 389 18.64 14.12 10.42
C TYR A 389 19.59 14.86 9.49
N MET A 390 20.44 15.69 10.07
CA MET A 390 21.54 16.31 9.34
C MET A 390 22.56 15.23 8.93
N ILE A 391 23.04 15.32 7.70
CA ILE A 391 24.20 14.58 7.22
C ILE A 391 25.37 15.56 7.19
N GLU A 392 26.48 15.23 7.83
CA GLU A 392 27.71 16.02 7.79
C GLU A 392 28.89 15.11 7.41
N ASN A 393 29.56 15.43 6.31
CA ASN A 393 30.67 14.65 5.74
C ASN A 393 30.35 13.15 5.58
N GLY A 394 29.13 12.85 5.15
CA GLY A 394 28.65 11.49 4.91
C GLY A 394 28.15 10.73 6.13
N ASP A 395 28.07 11.35 7.30
CA ASP A 395 27.55 10.72 8.52
C ASP A 395 26.29 11.41 9.03
N ILE A 396 25.33 10.63 9.53
CA ILE A 396 24.14 11.14 10.22
C ILE A 396 24.54 11.70 11.59
N THR A 397 24.27 12.98 11.84
CA THR A 397 24.74 13.65 13.07
C THR A 397 23.64 13.95 14.07
N TYR A 398 22.73 14.87 13.78
CA TYR A 398 21.69 15.31 14.73
C TYR A 398 20.30 15.43 14.08
N PRO A 399 19.23 15.20 14.85
CA PRO A 399 17.86 15.31 14.34
C PRO A 399 17.48 16.76 14.02
N VAL A 400 16.64 16.92 13.00
CA VAL A 400 16.15 18.21 12.48
C VAL A 400 14.63 18.16 12.37
N HIS A 401 13.96 19.18 12.91
CA HIS A 401 12.51 19.32 12.89
C HIS A 401 12.07 20.67 12.31
N GLY A 402 10.76 20.82 12.09
CA GLY A 402 10.18 22.10 11.69
C GLY A 402 10.58 22.55 10.28
N ILE A 403 10.96 21.61 9.42
CA ILE A 403 11.37 21.88 8.05
C ILE A 403 10.29 21.47 7.05
N THR A 404 10.33 22.09 5.87
CA THR A 404 9.53 21.71 4.70
C THR A 404 10.46 21.44 3.52
N ILE A 405 10.26 20.31 2.86
CA ILE A 405 11.00 19.94 1.63
C ILE A 405 10.12 20.27 0.43
N ALA A 406 10.66 21.05 -0.51
CA ALA A 406 9.95 21.46 -1.72
C ALA A 406 10.76 21.19 -2.99
N GLY A 407 10.05 20.86 -4.07
CA GLY A 407 10.61 20.57 -5.39
C GLY A 407 9.52 20.26 -6.42
N ASN A 408 9.93 19.70 -7.56
CA ASN A 408 9.03 19.14 -8.56
C ASN A 408 9.32 17.64 -8.75
N LEU A 409 8.28 16.81 -8.72
CA LEU A 409 8.39 15.35 -8.79
C LEU A 409 9.09 14.88 -10.07
N ARG A 410 8.93 15.58 -11.20
CA ARG A 410 9.63 15.23 -12.45
C ARG A 410 11.15 15.35 -12.28
N ASP A 411 11.60 16.47 -11.73
CA ASP A 411 13.02 16.74 -11.51
C ASP A 411 13.60 15.77 -10.47
N MET A 412 12.85 15.53 -9.39
CA MET A 412 13.19 14.55 -8.37
C MET A 412 13.36 13.15 -8.98
N PHE A 413 12.37 12.63 -9.69
CA PHE A 413 12.44 11.30 -10.29
C PHE A 413 13.59 11.17 -11.30
N SER A 414 13.80 12.18 -12.14
CA SER A 414 14.89 12.18 -13.13
C SER A 414 16.30 12.14 -12.51
N SER A 415 16.45 12.64 -11.28
CA SER A 415 17.73 12.74 -10.56
C SER A 415 17.89 11.72 -9.44
N ALA A 416 16.93 10.81 -9.28
CA ALA A 416 16.91 9.83 -8.20
C ALA A 416 18.10 8.87 -8.32
N GLN A 417 18.74 8.61 -7.18
CA GLN A 417 19.72 7.54 -6.99
C GLN A 417 19.20 6.58 -5.93
N VAL A 418 19.47 5.29 -6.10
CA VAL A 418 18.82 4.21 -5.33
C VAL A 418 19.86 3.48 -4.48
N ALA A 419 19.52 3.16 -3.24
CA ALA A 419 20.33 2.32 -2.36
C ALA A 419 19.98 0.81 -2.44
N ASN A 420 20.67 -0.01 -1.66
CA ASN A 420 20.53 -1.46 -1.63
C ASN A 420 19.61 -2.01 -0.53
N ASP A 421 18.98 -1.13 0.26
CA ASP A 421 18.24 -1.42 1.50
C ASP A 421 16.73 -1.62 1.31
N LEU A 422 16.32 -2.23 0.20
CA LEU A 422 14.92 -2.55 -0.06
C LEU A 422 14.37 -3.52 1.00
N ILE A 423 13.27 -3.13 1.65
CA ILE A 423 12.51 -3.99 2.55
C ILE A 423 11.04 -3.95 2.16
N PHE A 424 10.40 -5.13 2.11
CA PHE A 424 8.97 -5.25 1.85
C PHE A 424 8.18 -5.15 3.15
N LEU A 425 7.67 -3.95 3.43
CA LEU A 425 6.86 -3.61 4.60
C LEU A 425 5.38 -3.40 4.25
N ARG A 426 5.09 -2.99 3.01
CA ARG A 426 3.75 -2.59 2.53
C ARG A 426 3.50 -3.12 1.11
N SER A 427 2.43 -2.66 0.46
CA SER A 427 2.14 -2.92 -0.95
C SER A 427 3.13 -2.19 -1.88
N VAL A 428 3.47 -0.96 -1.52
CA VAL A 428 4.44 -0.11 -2.23
C VAL A 428 5.71 -0.01 -1.39
N ASN A 429 6.87 -0.29 -1.98
CA ASN A 429 8.14 -0.32 -1.26
C ASN A 429 9.26 0.30 -2.10
N SER A 430 10.16 1.01 -1.45
CA SER A 430 11.32 1.60 -2.11
C SER A 430 12.55 1.34 -1.25
N PRO A 431 13.74 1.18 -1.83
CA PRO A 431 14.99 1.43 -1.14
C PRO A 431 15.07 2.92 -0.75
N THR A 432 16.05 3.27 0.07
CA THR A 432 16.42 4.66 0.32
C THR A 432 16.77 5.34 -1.00
N LEU A 433 16.25 6.56 -1.19
CA LEU A 433 16.46 7.37 -2.39
C LEU A 433 17.24 8.64 -2.06
N ARG A 434 18.22 8.97 -2.88
CA ARG A 434 18.92 10.26 -2.85
C ARG A 434 18.49 11.13 -4.02
N PHE A 435 18.31 12.41 -3.74
CA PHE A 435 18.07 13.46 -4.72
C PHE A 435 19.16 14.54 -4.65
N GLY A 436 19.26 15.34 -5.71
CA GLY A 436 20.11 16.53 -5.72
C GLY A 436 19.60 17.64 -4.78
N ASP A 437 20.06 18.86 -5.02
CA ASP A 437 19.70 20.01 -4.18
C ASP A 437 18.19 20.30 -4.22
N MET A 438 17.54 20.13 -3.07
CA MET A 438 16.14 20.50 -2.86
C MET A 438 16.03 21.76 -2.01
N VAL A 439 14.91 22.49 -2.13
CA VAL A 439 14.63 23.61 -1.24
C VAL A 439 14.19 23.05 0.10
N VAL A 440 14.91 23.44 1.15
CA VAL A 440 14.58 23.12 2.54
C VAL A 440 14.23 24.43 3.21
N SER A 441 12.95 24.63 3.50
CA SER A 441 12.46 25.80 4.23
C SER A 441 12.43 25.48 5.72
N GLY A 442 12.93 26.41 6.53
CA GLY A 442 12.84 26.36 7.99
C GLY A 442 12.87 27.77 8.58
N ALA A 443 13.16 27.88 9.88
CA ALA A 443 13.04 29.11 10.66
C ALA A 443 13.95 30.26 10.22
#